data_AF-A0A0L9VPK9-F1
#
_entry.id   AF-A0A0L9VPK9-F1
#
_cell.length_a   1.000
_cell.length_b   1.000
_cell.length_c   1.000
_cell.angle_alpha   90.00
_cell.angle_beta   90.00
_cell.angle_gamma   90.00
#
_symmetry.space_group_name_H-M   'P 1'
#
loop_
_entity.id
_entity.type
_entity.pdbx_description
1 polymer ?
#
loop_
_entity_poly.entity_id
_entity_poly.type
_entity_poly.pdbx_seq_one_letter_code
_entity_poly.pdbx_strand_id
1 'polypeptide(L)'
;MKESELRAINLLRRQQLGLLIAWNTTRRSNASDPNQLEDLKSALFKQISLNQEIQQVLLNPHSMGNIVEPEFDLNATLNGVVYDRCRTVDQNLSQRRTIQWNPRDGKFLLAICVSGQMSNHLICLEKHIFFAALLNRALVIPSSKVDYRYDRVVDIDRINKCLGKKVVFSFEEFSNIKKGHMHIDKFLCYFSKPTPCYLDDEWLKKLGGLGVTMNKQEAVWDEDTRNPKNKTAQDVLGKFNYDDDVMAIGDVFYAEVEPEWVMQPGGPIAHQCKTLIEPNHLISLTAQRFIQTFLGRNFIALHFRRHGFLKFCNAKKPSCFYPIPQAADCIMRVVERADAPIVYLSTDAAESETGLLQSLVVLNGRPVPLVMRPARNSAEKWDALLYRHGLEGDTQVEAMLDKTICAMSSVFIGAPGSTFTEDILRLRRGWGSASICDEYLCHGEEPDIVAENE
;
A
#
# COMPACT_ATOMS: atom_id res chain seq x y z
N MET A 1 4.98 33.52 41.69
CA MET A 1 5.52 32.32 41.04
C MET A 1 5.81 32.71 39.61
N LYS A 2 7.05 32.58 39.14
CA LYS A 2 7.42 32.88 37.74
C LYS A 2 6.73 31.88 36.82
N GLU A 3 6.35 32.28 35.60
CA GLU A 3 5.66 31.43 34.63
C GLU A 3 6.43 30.13 34.32
N SER A 4 7.76 30.21 34.28
CA SER A 4 8.67 29.06 34.16
C SER A 4 8.56 28.08 35.32
N GLU A 5 8.42 28.56 36.56
CA GLU A 5 8.24 27.72 37.75
C GLU A 5 6.89 27.00 37.71
N LEU A 6 5.82 27.69 37.30
CA LEU A 6 4.50 27.07 37.15
C LEU A 6 4.49 26.00 36.04
N ARG A 7 5.19 26.26 34.93
CA ARG A 7 5.37 25.30 33.84
C ARG A 7 6.18 24.08 34.27
N ALA A 8 7.27 24.28 35.01
CA ALA A 8 8.07 23.19 35.57
C ALA A 8 7.26 22.33 36.55
N ILE A 9 6.46 22.94 37.43
CA ILE A 9 5.57 22.24 38.36
C ILE A 9 4.52 21.41 37.61
N ASN A 10 3.96 21.92 36.51
CA ASN A 10 3.01 21.18 35.69
C ASN A 10 3.67 19.96 35.01
N LEU A 11 4.87 20.13 34.45
CA LEU A 11 5.65 19.03 33.86
C LEU A 11 6.03 17.96 34.90
N LEU A 12 6.45 18.37 36.11
CA LEU A 12 6.71 17.45 37.23
C LEU A 12 5.45 16.67 37.63
N ARG A 13 4.28 17.32 37.66
CA ARG A 13 3.01 16.66 37.97
C ARG A 13 2.60 15.66 36.89
N ARG A 14 2.80 16.01 35.61
CA ARG A 14 2.59 15.10 34.47
C ARG A 14 3.52 13.89 34.56
N GLN A 15 4.78 14.13 34.92
CA GLN A 15 5.76 13.06 35.09
C GLN A 15 5.39 12.10 36.22
N GLN A 16 4.98 12.65 37.37
CA GLN A 16 4.52 11.85 38.50
C GLN A 16 3.33 10.95 38.14
N LEU A 17 2.34 11.49 37.41
CA LEU A 17 1.18 10.72 36.95
C LEU A 17 1.60 9.62 35.97
N GLY A 18 2.49 9.91 35.03
CA GLY A 18 3.01 8.93 34.08
C GLY A 18 3.81 7.81 34.74
N LEU A 19 4.63 8.13 35.75
CA LEU A 19 5.35 7.14 36.57
C LEU A 19 4.40 6.25 37.37
N LEU A 20 3.32 6.81 37.93
CA LEU A 20 2.29 6.04 38.64
C LEU A 20 1.52 5.09 37.72
N ILE A 21 1.26 5.51 36.48
CA ILE A 21 0.66 4.65 35.45
C ILE A 21 1.62 3.50 35.12
N ALA A 22 2.89 3.80 34.83
CA ALA A 22 3.91 2.78 34.56
C ALA A 22 4.06 1.77 35.71
N TRP A 23 4.04 2.25 36.96
CA TRP A 23 4.10 1.42 38.17
C TRP A 23 2.87 0.50 38.33
N ASN A 24 1.68 0.98 37.97
CA ASN A 24 0.48 0.15 38.01
C ASN A 24 0.48 -0.91 36.90
N THR A 25 1.09 -0.61 35.74
CA THR A 25 1.28 -1.55 34.64
C THR A 25 2.23 -2.69 35.04
N THR A 26 3.36 -2.40 35.70
CA THR A 26 4.26 -3.46 36.24
C THR A 26 3.58 -4.35 37.27
N ARG A 27 2.63 -3.82 38.04
CA ARG A 27 1.91 -4.60 39.05
C ARG A 27 0.86 -5.55 38.46
N ARG A 28 0.46 -5.33 37.21
CA ARG A 28 -0.54 -6.13 36.47
C ARG A 28 0.09 -7.02 35.39
N SER A 29 1.36 -6.82 35.06
CA SER A 29 2.02 -7.52 33.96
C SER A 29 2.47 -8.94 34.31
N ASN A 30 2.11 -9.91 33.48
CA ASN A 30 2.81 -11.18 33.40
C ASN A 30 4.08 -10.97 32.56
N ALA A 31 5.27 -11.20 33.13
CA ALA A 31 6.57 -10.94 32.49
C ALA A 31 6.86 -11.76 31.21
N SER A 32 5.91 -12.60 30.78
CA SER A 32 5.96 -13.45 29.60
C SER A 32 5.27 -12.87 28.36
N ASP A 33 4.57 -11.73 28.47
CA ASP A 33 3.95 -11.05 27.33
C ASP A 33 4.87 -9.94 26.78
N PRO A 34 5.47 -10.12 25.58
CA PRO A 34 6.42 -9.17 25.01
C PRO A 34 5.80 -7.79 24.70
N ASN A 35 4.49 -7.70 24.47
CA ASN A 35 3.84 -6.42 24.17
C ASN A 35 3.72 -5.53 25.42
N GLN A 36 3.41 -6.12 26.57
CA GLN A 36 3.30 -5.39 27.84
C GLN A 36 4.66 -4.86 28.34
N LEU A 37 5.74 -5.59 28.02
CA LEU A 37 7.10 -5.15 28.33
C LEU A 37 7.52 -3.93 27.51
N GLU A 38 7.16 -3.87 26.23
CA GLU A 38 7.42 -2.71 25.39
C GLU A 38 6.57 -1.50 25.79
N ASP A 39 5.30 -1.71 26.16
CA ASP A 39 4.44 -0.65 26.70
C ASP A 39 5.00 -0.03 27.98
N LEU A 40 5.52 -0.86 28.89
CA LEU A 40 6.16 -0.40 30.13
C LEU A 40 7.42 0.44 29.84
N LYS A 41 8.27 -0.03 28.93
CA LYS A 41 9.49 0.70 28.55
C LYS A 41 9.13 2.03 27.90
N SER A 42 8.15 2.06 27.01
CA SER A 42 7.64 3.28 26.39
C SER A 42 7.13 4.29 27.44
N ALA A 43 6.34 3.80 28.40
CA ALA A 43 5.82 4.62 29.49
C ALA A 43 6.94 5.25 30.33
N LEU A 44 7.99 4.48 30.65
CA LEU A 44 9.17 4.96 31.39
C LEU A 44 10.00 5.97 30.58
N PHE A 45 10.24 5.72 29.30
CA PHE A 45 10.98 6.65 28.43
C PHE A 45 10.25 7.99 28.27
N LYS A 46 8.92 8.00 28.21
CA LYS A 46 8.13 9.25 28.22
C LYS A 46 8.42 10.08 29.48
N GLN A 47 8.65 9.43 30.63
CA GLN A 47 9.03 10.13 31.87
C GLN A 47 10.46 10.65 31.81
N ILE A 48 11.37 9.91 31.19
CA ILE A 48 12.77 10.35 30.99
C ILE A 48 12.83 11.57 30.06
N SER A 49 12.04 11.60 28.98
CA SER A 49 11.94 12.75 28.09
C SER A 49 11.42 14.00 28.83
N LEU A 50 10.42 13.83 29.70
CA LEU A 50 9.91 14.94 30.53
C LEU A 50 10.99 15.54 31.44
N ASN A 51 12.01 14.78 31.88
CA ASN A 51 13.12 15.34 32.65
C ASN A 51 13.90 16.40 31.87
N GLN A 52 14.08 16.21 30.56
CA GLN A 52 14.80 17.16 29.71
C GLN A 52 13.99 18.44 29.51
N GLU A 53 12.67 18.32 29.31
CA GLU A 53 11.77 19.47 29.24
C GLU A 53 11.75 20.27 30.56
N ILE A 54 11.72 19.57 31.70
CA ILE A 54 11.80 20.19 33.03
C ILE A 54 13.15 20.91 33.18
N GLN A 55 14.26 20.28 32.80
CA GLN A 55 15.59 20.89 32.84
C GLN A 55 15.67 22.14 31.97
N GLN A 56 15.16 22.11 30.74
CA GLN A 56 15.16 23.28 29.85
C GLN A 56 14.35 24.45 30.41
N VAL A 57 13.17 24.17 30.98
CA VAL A 57 12.32 25.20 31.60
C VAL A 57 12.98 25.81 32.85
N LEU A 58 13.71 25.00 33.64
CA LEU A 58 14.40 25.46 34.85
C LEU A 58 15.71 26.19 34.55
N LEU A 59 16.46 25.77 33.53
CA LEU A 59 17.77 26.33 33.17
C LEU A 59 17.67 27.60 32.33
N ASN A 60 16.53 27.86 31.66
CA ASN A 60 16.37 29.02 30.79
C ASN A 60 15.05 29.79 31.02
N PRO A 61 14.86 30.42 32.20
CA PRO A 61 13.58 31.00 32.61
C PRO A 61 13.12 32.26 31.84
N HIS A 62 13.94 32.80 30.91
CA HIS A 62 13.66 34.05 30.18
C HIS A 62 13.69 33.93 28.63
N SER A 63 13.79 32.72 28.08
CA SER A 63 13.74 32.52 26.62
C SER A 63 12.29 32.50 26.09
N MET A 64 11.69 33.67 25.93
CA MET A 64 10.61 33.85 24.94
C MET A 64 11.24 34.30 23.62
N GLY A 65 11.44 33.36 22.70
CA GLY A 65 11.94 33.64 21.35
C GLY A 65 13.34 33.05 21.10
N ASN A 66 13.45 32.31 19.99
CA ASN A 66 14.62 31.56 19.52
C ASN A 66 14.99 30.31 20.33
N ILE A 67 14.22 29.23 20.09
CA ILE A 67 14.70 27.87 20.32
C ILE A 67 15.81 27.62 19.28
N VAL A 68 17.07 27.74 19.70
CA VAL A 68 18.15 27.03 19.01
C VAL A 68 17.99 25.58 19.45
N GLU A 69 17.49 24.73 18.55
CA GLU A 69 17.52 23.29 18.75
C GLU A 69 18.98 22.87 19.00
N PRO A 70 19.32 22.24 20.13
CA PRO A 70 20.58 21.54 20.21
C PRO A 70 20.52 20.42 19.18
N GLU A 71 21.51 20.38 18.29
CA GLU A 71 21.78 19.26 17.38
C GLU A 71 21.70 17.95 18.16
N PHE A 72 20.66 17.16 17.91
CA PHE A 72 20.47 15.86 18.52
C PHE A 72 21.36 14.86 17.79
N ASP A 73 22.45 14.45 18.44
CA ASP A 73 23.17 13.25 18.05
C ASP A 73 22.37 12.03 18.56
N LEU A 74 21.52 11.48 17.69
CA LEU A 74 20.67 10.29 17.93
C LEU A 74 21.47 8.99 18.18
N ASN A 75 22.79 9.08 18.37
CA ASN A 75 23.68 7.99 18.73
C ASN A 75 23.91 7.86 20.25
N ALA A 76 22.97 8.27 21.10
CA ALA A 76 23.02 7.97 22.53
C ALA A 76 22.67 6.50 22.78
N THR A 77 23.64 5.61 22.54
CA THR A 77 23.59 4.20 22.92
C THR A 77 23.60 4.06 24.44
N LEU A 78 22.45 3.76 25.04
CA LEU A 78 22.39 3.01 26.29
C LEU A 78 22.36 1.52 25.93
N ASN A 79 23.48 0.81 26.09
CA ASN A 79 23.63 -0.63 25.83
C ASN A 79 23.36 -1.09 24.38
N GLY A 80 23.65 -0.28 23.37
CA GLY A 80 23.64 -0.73 21.97
C GLY A 80 22.26 -1.03 21.36
N VAL A 81 21.17 -0.59 22.00
CA VAL A 81 19.81 -0.71 21.48
C VAL A 81 19.32 0.64 20.99
N VAL A 82 19.25 0.83 19.68
CA VAL A 82 18.56 1.97 19.06
C VAL A 82 17.05 1.76 19.28
N TYR A 83 16.45 2.59 20.13
CA TYR A 83 15.02 2.51 20.46
C TYR A 83 14.18 3.25 19.41
N ASP A 84 14.10 2.68 18.21
CA ASP A 84 13.19 3.18 17.18
C ASP A 84 11.78 2.61 17.45
N ARG A 85 10.87 3.48 17.95
CA ARG A 85 9.47 3.15 18.25
C ARG A 85 8.71 2.65 17.03
N CYS A 86 9.16 2.99 15.82
CA CYS A 86 8.54 2.61 14.57
C CYS A 86 9.54 1.97 13.61
N ARG A 87 10.38 1.06 14.14
CA ARG A 87 11.37 0.33 13.35
C ARG A 87 10.77 -0.40 12.16
N THR A 88 11.56 -0.50 11.10
CA THR A 88 11.27 -1.34 9.94
C THR A 88 11.21 -2.82 10.33
N VAL A 89 10.27 -3.56 9.74
CA VAL A 89 10.07 -4.99 9.95
C VAL A 89 10.87 -5.79 8.93
N ASP A 90 11.72 -6.70 9.39
CA ASP A 90 12.33 -7.71 8.52
C ASP A 90 11.27 -8.73 8.09
N GLN A 91 11.03 -8.82 6.78
CA GLN A 91 10.03 -9.70 6.19
C GLN A 91 10.57 -11.12 5.92
N ASN A 92 11.80 -11.44 6.33
CA ASN A 92 12.43 -12.75 6.11
C ASN A 92 12.32 -13.23 4.65
N LEU A 93 12.63 -12.34 3.70
CA LEU A 93 12.46 -12.60 2.25
C LEU A 93 13.26 -13.82 1.74
N SER A 94 14.21 -14.33 2.53
CA SER A 94 14.98 -15.55 2.25
C SER A 94 14.20 -16.85 2.51
N GLN A 95 13.15 -16.82 3.33
CA GLN A 95 12.35 -18.00 3.72
C GLN A 95 11.06 -18.15 2.90
N ARG A 96 10.93 -17.39 1.81
CA ARG A 96 9.73 -17.36 0.97
C ARG A 96 9.48 -18.70 0.28
N ARG A 97 8.23 -19.17 0.30
CA ARG A 97 7.78 -20.29 -0.54
C ARG A 97 7.70 -19.78 -1.97
N THR A 98 8.51 -20.29 -2.89
CA THR A 98 8.52 -19.79 -4.28
C THR A 98 8.40 -20.90 -5.31
N ILE A 99 7.89 -20.55 -6.50
CA ILE A 99 7.90 -21.41 -7.68
C ILE A 99 8.85 -20.87 -8.75
N GLN A 100 9.50 -21.79 -9.46
CA GLN A 100 10.26 -21.47 -10.65
C GLN A 100 9.31 -21.32 -11.83
N TRP A 101 9.38 -20.19 -12.53
CA TRP A 101 8.58 -19.97 -13.73
C TRP A 101 9.39 -20.41 -14.96
N ASN A 102 9.01 -21.54 -15.54
CA ASN A 102 9.63 -22.12 -16.73
C ASN A 102 8.56 -22.35 -17.80
N PRO A 103 8.20 -21.30 -18.56
CA PRO A 103 7.16 -21.42 -19.58
C PRO A 103 7.57 -22.39 -20.68
N ARG A 104 6.62 -23.21 -21.14
CA ARG A 104 6.80 -24.12 -22.28
C ARG A 104 6.80 -23.32 -23.58
N ASP A 105 7.64 -23.75 -24.53
CA ASP A 105 7.75 -23.10 -25.83
C ASP A 105 6.40 -23.05 -26.56
N GLY A 106 6.05 -21.86 -27.06
CA GLY A 106 4.80 -21.66 -27.80
C GLY A 106 3.52 -21.67 -26.96
N LYS A 107 3.60 -21.86 -25.63
CA LYS A 107 2.45 -21.90 -24.72
C LYS A 107 2.26 -20.56 -24.00
N PHE A 108 1.13 -19.91 -24.26
CA PHE A 108 0.80 -18.58 -23.75
C PHE A 108 -0.46 -18.59 -22.87
N LEU A 109 -0.50 -17.66 -21.91
CA LEU A 109 -1.67 -17.28 -21.13
C LEU A 109 -1.91 -15.78 -21.31
N LEU A 110 -3.04 -15.41 -21.90
CA LEU A 110 -3.48 -14.02 -21.99
C LEU A 110 -4.15 -13.62 -20.67
N ALA A 111 -3.61 -12.58 -20.02
CA ALA A 111 -4.22 -12.02 -18.81
C ALA A 111 -5.48 -11.22 -19.15
N ILE A 112 -6.50 -11.35 -18.31
CA ILE A 112 -7.74 -10.59 -18.40
C ILE A 112 -8.05 -9.99 -17.03
N CYS A 113 -8.00 -8.67 -16.93
CA CYS A 113 -8.33 -7.93 -15.72
C CYS A 113 -9.31 -6.83 -16.08
N VAL A 114 -10.52 -6.88 -15.53
CA VAL A 114 -11.60 -5.94 -15.87
C VAL A 114 -12.28 -5.36 -14.63
N SER A 115 -12.07 -5.96 -13.47
CA SER A 115 -12.73 -5.59 -12.23
C SER A 115 -12.06 -4.39 -11.57
N GLY A 116 -12.84 -3.34 -11.33
CA GLY A 116 -12.46 -2.25 -10.42
C GLY A 116 -11.51 -1.22 -11.02
N GLN A 117 -10.61 -0.70 -10.19
CA GLN A 117 -9.65 0.34 -10.57
C GLN A 117 -8.22 -0.21 -10.59
N MET A 118 -7.23 0.65 -10.84
CA MET A 118 -5.83 0.27 -11.00
C MET A 118 -5.31 -0.76 -9.97
N SER A 119 -5.57 -0.60 -8.66
CA SER A 119 -5.11 -1.57 -7.66
C SER A 119 -5.72 -2.97 -7.83
N ASN A 120 -6.99 -3.04 -8.24
CA ASN A 120 -7.65 -4.31 -8.52
C ASN A 120 -7.01 -4.99 -9.75
N HIS A 121 -6.71 -4.22 -10.79
CA HIS A 121 -6.04 -4.71 -11.99
C HIS A 121 -4.62 -5.21 -11.70
N LEU A 122 -3.86 -4.52 -10.84
CA LEU A 122 -2.53 -4.97 -10.41
C LEU A 122 -2.58 -6.27 -9.61
N ILE A 123 -3.53 -6.40 -8.67
CA ILE A 123 -3.75 -7.65 -7.91
C ILE A 123 -4.17 -8.78 -8.86
N CYS A 124 -5.07 -8.50 -9.81
CA CYS A 124 -5.46 -9.45 -10.84
C CYS A 124 -4.27 -9.89 -11.70
N LEU A 125 -3.40 -8.96 -12.10
CA LEU A 125 -2.20 -9.25 -12.87
C LEU A 125 -1.21 -10.12 -12.07
N GLU A 126 -1.03 -9.86 -10.78
CA GLU A 126 -0.20 -10.68 -9.89
C GLU A 126 -0.71 -12.12 -9.78
N LYS A 127 -2.04 -12.30 -9.69
CA LYS A 127 -2.66 -13.62 -9.72
C LYS A 127 -2.47 -14.30 -11.07
N HIS A 128 -2.57 -13.57 -12.18
CA HIS A 128 -2.26 -14.11 -13.51
C HIS A 128 -0.79 -14.51 -13.66
N ILE A 129 0.15 -13.76 -13.09
CA ILE A 129 1.57 -14.15 -13.03
C ILE A 129 1.73 -15.47 -12.29
N PHE A 130 1.07 -15.61 -11.13
CA PHE A 130 1.08 -16.86 -10.38
C PHE A 130 0.50 -18.03 -11.18
N PHE A 131 -0.63 -17.82 -11.86
CA PHE A 131 -1.27 -18.86 -12.67
C PHE A 131 -0.42 -19.25 -13.88
N ALA A 132 0.16 -18.26 -14.58
CA ALA A 132 1.06 -18.51 -15.70
C ALA A 132 2.28 -19.32 -15.27
N ALA A 133 2.85 -19.02 -14.10
CA ALA A 133 3.96 -19.77 -13.53
C ALA A 133 3.57 -21.19 -13.13
N LEU A 134 2.42 -21.39 -12.46
CA LEU A 134 1.92 -22.73 -12.11
C LEU A 134 1.69 -23.59 -13.36
N LEU A 135 1.09 -23.00 -14.40
CA LEU A 135 0.72 -23.70 -15.63
C LEU A 135 1.88 -23.83 -16.64
N ASN A 136 3.07 -23.32 -16.29
CA ASN A 136 4.24 -23.24 -17.16
C ASN A 136 3.91 -22.62 -18.53
N ARG A 137 3.30 -21.43 -18.51
CA ARG A 137 2.92 -20.64 -19.69
C ARG A 137 3.57 -19.27 -19.65
N ALA A 138 3.92 -18.73 -20.80
CA ALA A 138 4.33 -17.34 -20.91
C ALA A 138 3.09 -16.44 -20.71
N LEU A 139 3.23 -15.37 -19.94
CA LEU A 139 2.14 -14.43 -19.70
C LEU A 139 2.13 -13.36 -20.79
N VAL A 140 0.96 -13.06 -21.35
CA VAL A 140 0.75 -11.94 -22.26
C VAL A 140 -0.01 -10.86 -21.53
N ILE A 141 0.61 -9.67 -21.42
CA ILE A 141 -0.03 -8.47 -20.88
C ILE A 141 -1.08 -7.99 -21.90
N PRO A 142 -2.31 -7.67 -21.47
CA PRO A 142 -3.38 -7.26 -22.39
C PRO A 142 -3.05 -5.93 -23.08
N SER A 143 -3.66 -5.71 -24.25
CA SER A 143 -3.51 -4.45 -24.99
C SER A 143 -4.17 -3.30 -24.25
N SER A 144 -3.54 -2.12 -24.33
CA SER A 144 -4.09 -0.85 -23.84
C SER A 144 -5.43 -0.44 -24.45
N LYS A 145 -5.87 -1.11 -25.52
CA LYS A 145 -7.19 -0.90 -26.16
C LYS A 145 -8.32 -1.63 -25.44
N VAL A 146 -8.01 -2.64 -24.63
CA VAL A 146 -8.99 -3.46 -23.90
C VAL A 146 -8.80 -3.39 -22.38
N ASP A 147 -7.65 -2.93 -21.91
CA ASP A 147 -7.30 -2.84 -20.49
C ASP A 147 -6.37 -1.61 -20.24
N TYR A 148 -5.87 -1.49 -19.01
CA TYR A 148 -4.95 -0.46 -18.54
C TYR A 148 -3.65 -0.41 -19.35
N ARG A 149 -3.00 0.77 -19.33
CA ARG A 149 -1.68 0.98 -19.95
C ARG A 149 -0.59 0.54 -18.98
N TYR A 150 -0.45 -0.76 -18.79
CA TYR A 150 0.51 -1.33 -17.84
C TYR A 150 1.95 -0.87 -18.10
N ASP A 151 2.34 -0.68 -19.36
CA ASP A 151 3.64 -0.16 -19.77
C ASP A 151 3.97 1.24 -19.20
N ARG A 152 2.94 2.05 -18.95
CA ARG A 152 3.10 3.38 -18.36
C ARG A 152 3.24 3.36 -16.84
N VAL A 153 2.66 2.36 -16.18
CA VAL A 153 2.58 2.31 -14.72
C VAL A 153 3.52 1.30 -14.08
N VAL A 154 3.89 0.23 -14.78
CA VAL A 154 4.72 -0.88 -14.29
C VAL A 154 5.91 -1.10 -15.22
N ASP A 155 7.07 -1.41 -14.65
CA ASP A 155 8.25 -1.82 -15.43
C ASP A 155 8.14 -3.30 -15.83
N ILE A 156 7.45 -3.57 -16.94
CA ILE A 156 7.24 -4.93 -17.46
C ILE A 156 8.57 -5.59 -17.90
N ASP A 157 9.49 -4.81 -18.48
CA ASP A 157 10.79 -5.32 -18.91
C ASP A 157 11.63 -5.79 -17.73
N ARG A 158 11.52 -5.12 -16.59
CA ARG A 158 12.16 -5.54 -15.35
C ARG A 158 11.71 -6.92 -14.89
N ILE A 159 10.46 -7.32 -15.08
CA ILE A 159 9.98 -8.66 -14.71
C ILE A 159 10.86 -9.73 -15.37
N ASN A 160 11.09 -9.62 -16.67
CA ASN A 160 11.93 -10.55 -17.43
C ASN A 160 13.39 -10.48 -16.98
N LYS A 161 13.94 -9.28 -16.72
CA LYS A 161 15.31 -9.11 -16.19
C LYS A 161 15.48 -9.75 -14.81
N CYS A 162 14.48 -9.62 -13.94
CA CYS A 162 14.46 -10.20 -12.59
C CYS A 162 14.42 -11.73 -12.61
N LEU A 163 13.83 -12.33 -13.65
CA LEU A 163 13.76 -13.78 -13.84
C LEU A 163 14.91 -14.33 -14.70
N GLY A 164 15.71 -13.44 -15.30
CA GLY A 164 16.82 -13.81 -16.18
C GLY A 164 16.38 -14.47 -17.49
N LYS A 165 15.09 -14.43 -17.84
CA LYS A 165 14.52 -15.07 -19.02
C LYS A 165 13.24 -14.37 -19.47
N LYS A 166 12.85 -14.53 -20.74
CA LYS A 166 11.62 -13.95 -21.30
C LYS A 166 10.42 -14.83 -20.95
N VAL A 167 9.59 -14.39 -20.02
CA VAL A 167 8.35 -15.07 -19.62
C VAL A 167 7.10 -14.19 -19.77
N VAL A 168 7.28 -12.87 -19.78
CA VAL A 168 6.20 -11.89 -19.98
C VAL A 168 6.38 -11.21 -21.33
N PHE A 169 5.29 -11.13 -22.08
CA PHE A 169 5.21 -10.52 -23.40
C PHE A 169 4.17 -9.40 -23.39
N SER A 170 4.44 -8.31 -24.10
CA SER A 170 3.41 -7.36 -24.49
C SER A 170 2.44 -8.00 -25.49
N PHE A 171 1.25 -7.43 -25.61
CA PHE A 171 0.27 -7.87 -26.59
C PHE A 171 0.82 -7.76 -28.02
N GLU A 172 1.57 -6.70 -28.32
CA GLU A 172 2.16 -6.43 -29.63
C GLU A 172 3.25 -7.45 -29.98
N GLU A 173 4.13 -7.80 -29.03
CA GLU A 173 5.10 -8.89 -29.22
C GLU A 173 4.41 -10.22 -29.50
N PHE A 174 3.37 -10.55 -28.72
CA PHE A 174 2.58 -11.77 -28.92
C PHE A 174 1.89 -11.80 -30.29
N SER A 175 1.29 -10.67 -30.69
CA SER A 175 0.64 -10.52 -32.00
C SER A 175 1.63 -10.76 -33.15
N ASN A 176 2.85 -10.23 -33.03
CA ASN A 176 3.92 -10.45 -34.00
C ASN A 176 4.36 -11.92 -34.06
N ILE A 177 4.49 -12.60 -32.91
CA ILE A 177 4.83 -14.03 -32.83
C ILE A 177 3.75 -14.87 -33.54
N LYS A 178 2.48 -14.53 -33.35
CA LYS A 178 1.35 -15.21 -34.00
C LYS A 178 1.07 -14.69 -35.42
N LYS A 179 1.94 -13.82 -35.97
CA LYS A 179 1.83 -13.24 -37.32
C LYS A 179 0.46 -12.61 -37.58
N GLY A 180 -0.14 -11.98 -36.57
CA GLY A 180 -1.49 -11.40 -36.63
C GLY A 180 -2.65 -12.41 -36.59
N HIS A 181 -2.39 -13.72 -36.69
CA HIS A 181 -3.42 -14.75 -36.54
C HIS A 181 -3.59 -15.14 -35.08
N MET A 182 -4.20 -14.25 -34.30
CA MET A 182 -4.43 -14.47 -32.88
C MET A 182 -5.72 -15.26 -32.67
N HIS A 183 -5.58 -16.46 -32.13
CA HIS A 183 -6.70 -17.30 -31.72
C HIS A 183 -6.48 -17.76 -30.27
N ILE A 184 -7.52 -17.66 -29.44
CA ILE A 184 -7.55 -18.23 -28.09
C ILE A 184 -8.20 -19.61 -28.19
N ASP A 185 -7.37 -20.64 -28.10
CA ASP A 185 -7.77 -22.05 -28.20
C ASP A 185 -8.66 -22.46 -27.01
N LYS A 186 -8.35 -21.97 -25.81
CA LYS A 186 -9.10 -22.28 -24.59
C LYS A 186 -9.40 -21.01 -23.80
N PHE A 187 -10.69 -20.69 -23.63
CA PHE A 187 -11.14 -19.56 -22.81
C PHE A 187 -11.87 -20.08 -21.58
N LEU A 188 -11.19 -20.04 -20.43
CA LEU A 188 -11.68 -20.59 -19.17
C LEU A 188 -12.15 -19.48 -18.23
N CYS A 189 -13.35 -19.62 -17.67
CA CYS A 189 -13.85 -18.74 -16.64
C CYS A 189 -13.60 -19.33 -15.26
N TYR A 190 -12.83 -18.59 -14.44
CA TYR A 190 -12.69 -18.89 -13.02
C TYR A 190 -14.04 -18.74 -12.30
N PHE A 191 -14.74 -17.64 -12.57
CA PHE A 191 -16.07 -17.33 -12.05
C PHE A 191 -17.15 -17.60 -13.08
N SER A 192 -18.21 -18.29 -12.66
CA SER A 192 -19.43 -18.46 -13.45
C SER A 192 -20.46 -17.36 -13.16
N LYS A 193 -20.39 -16.74 -11.97
CA LYS A 193 -21.36 -15.78 -11.45
C LYS A 193 -20.69 -14.48 -10.98
N PRO A 194 -21.37 -13.32 -11.10
CA PRO A 194 -22.73 -13.14 -11.65
C PRO A 194 -22.82 -13.30 -13.17
N THR A 195 -21.71 -13.09 -13.88
CA THR A 195 -21.58 -13.32 -15.32
C THR A 195 -20.35 -14.19 -15.59
N PRO A 196 -20.37 -15.06 -16.63
CA PRO A 196 -19.23 -15.89 -16.97
C PRO A 196 -17.97 -15.05 -17.22
N CYS A 197 -16.85 -15.45 -16.61
CA CYS A 197 -15.55 -14.78 -16.69
C CYS A 197 -15.55 -13.35 -16.13
N TYR A 198 -16.68 -12.88 -15.57
CA TYR A 198 -16.92 -11.49 -15.21
C TYR A 198 -16.73 -10.50 -16.39
N LEU A 199 -17.02 -10.94 -17.62
CA LEU A 199 -16.87 -10.14 -18.83
C LEU A 199 -18.22 -9.73 -19.40
N ASP A 200 -18.27 -8.52 -19.95
CA ASP A 200 -19.41 -8.04 -20.74
C ASP A 200 -19.16 -8.20 -22.25
N ASP A 201 -20.24 -8.09 -23.02
CA ASP A 201 -20.20 -8.21 -24.48
C ASP A 201 -19.39 -7.09 -25.14
N GLU A 202 -19.27 -5.92 -24.51
CA GLU A 202 -18.51 -4.80 -25.04
C GLU A 202 -17.01 -5.09 -25.01
N TRP A 203 -16.52 -5.65 -23.90
CA TRP A 203 -15.14 -6.05 -23.73
C TRP A 203 -14.76 -7.14 -24.74
N LEU A 204 -15.62 -8.15 -24.94
CA LEU A 204 -15.41 -9.20 -25.94
C LEU A 204 -15.37 -8.63 -27.36
N LYS A 205 -16.23 -7.65 -27.68
CA LYS A 205 -16.20 -6.94 -28.97
C LYS A 205 -14.91 -6.15 -29.16
N LYS A 206 -14.42 -5.45 -28.12
CA LYS A 206 -13.14 -4.73 -28.19
C LYS A 206 -11.98 -5.68 -28.43
N LEU A 207 -11.95 -6.83 -27.74
CA LEU A 207 -10.95 -7.88 -27.97
C LEU A 207 -11.02 -8.41 -29.41
N GLY A 208 -12.22 -8.70 -29.92
CA GLY A 208 -12.43 -9.10 -31.31
C GLY A 208 -11.98 -8.04 -32.32
N GLY A 209 -12.17 -6.76 -32.00
CA GLY A 209 -11.69 -5.62 -32.80
C GLY A 209 -10.16 -5.53 -32.91
N LEU A 210 -9.41 -6.25 -32.07
CA LEU A 210 -7.95 -6.42 -32.20
C LEU A 210 -7.56 -7.57 -33.14
N GLY A 211 -8.52 -8.23 -33.78
CA GLY A 211 -8.28 -9.40 -34.62
C GLY A 211 -8.09 -10.69 -33.82
N VAL A 212 -8.44 -10.70 -32.54
CA VAL A 212 -8.39 -11.90 -31.69
C VAL A 212 -9.68 -12.69 -31.86
N THR A 213 -9.55 -13.91 -32.35
CA THR A 213 -10.64 -14.89 -32.38
C THR A 213 -10.54 -15.81 -31.16
N MET A 214 -11.65 -16.43 -30.75
CA MET A 214 -11.66 -17.27 -29.55
C MET A 214 -12.72 -18.35 -29.62
N ASN A 215 -12.44 -19.49 -28.98
CA ASN A 215 -13.47 -20.47 -28.67
C ASN A 215 -14.43 -19.94 -27.59
N LYS A 216 -15.59 -20.59 -27.47
CA LYS A 216 -16.61 -20.22 -26.48
C LYS A 216 -16.05 -20.31 -25.06
N GLN A 217 -16.46 -19.38 -24.20
CA GLN A 217 -16.08 -19.37 -22.79
C GLN A 217 -16.64 -20.59 -22.07
N GLU A 218 -15.81 -21.24 -21.26
CA GLU A 218 -16.15 -22.42 -20.47
C GLU A 218 -15.98 -22.12 -18.98
N ALA A 219 -17.06 -22.24 -18.21
CA ALA A 219 -16.99 -22.12 -16.76
C ALA A 219 -16.32 -23.36 -16.15
N VAL A 220 -15.22 -23.14 -15.43
CA VAL A 220 -14.46 -24.22 -14.79
C VAL A 220 -15.10 -24.66 -13.49
N TRP A 221 -15.63 -23.69 -12.74
CA TRP A 221 -16.31 -23.90 -11.46
C TRP A 221 -17.64 -23.14 -11.42
N ASP A 222 -18.58 -23.64 -10.61
CA ASP A 222 -19.72 -22.83 -10.18
C ASP A 222 -19.30 -21.94 -9.00
N GLU A 223 -18.66 -20.82 -9.34
CA GLU A 223 -18.02 -19.90 -8.40
C GLU A 223 -18.59 -18.48 -8.58
N ASP A 224 -18.87 -17.81 -7.46
CA ASP A 224 -19.43 -16.46 -7.43
C ASP A 224 -18.42 -15.49 -6.82
N THR A 225 -18.13 -14.41 -7.55
CA THR A 225 -17.28 -13.29 -7.09
C THR A 225 -17.69 -12.70 -5.73
N ARG A 226 -18.97 -12.83 -5.33
CA ARG A 226 -19.48 -12.30 -4.05
C ARG A 226 -19.14 -13.17 -2.86
N ASN A 227 -18.88 -14.45 -3.08
CA ASN A 227 -18.54 -15.41 -2.04
C ASN A 227 -17.53 -16.43 -2.61
N PRO A 228 -16.31 -15.96 -2.95
CA PRO A 228 -15.30 -16.82 -3.57
C PRO A 228 -14.86 -17.88 -2.56
N LYS A 229 -14.77 -19.13 -3.01
CA LYS A 229 -14.23 -20.23 -2.17
C LYS A 229 -12.72 -20.29 -2.27
N ASN A 230 -12.08 -20.57 -1.14
CA ASN A 230 -10.66 -20.93 -1.07
C ASN A 230 -10.34 -22.11 -2.00
N LYS A 231 -9.27 -21.96 -2.79
CA LYS A 231 -8.68 -22.99 -3.65
C LYS A 231 -7.19 -23.14 -3.37
N THR A 232 -6.69 -24.33 -3.64
CA THR A 232 -5.26 -24.63 -3.61
C THR A 232 -4.64 -24.47 -5.00
N ALA A 233 -3.31 -24.37 -5.06
CA ALA A 233 -2.58 -24.44 -6.34
C ALA A 233 -2.83 -25.77 -7.07
N GLN A 234 -3.07 -26.87 -6.34
CA GLN A 234 -3.36 -28.17 -6.93
C GLN A 234 -4.75 -28.20 -7.61
N ASP A 235 -5.73 -27.50 -7.04
CA ASP A 235 -7.05 -27.34 -7.67
C ASP A 235 -6.94 -26.59 -9.00
N VAL A 236 -6.13 -25.53 -9.04
CA VAL A 236 -5.85 -24.78 -10.26
C VAL A 236 -5.15 -25.67 -11.29
N LEU A 237 -4.09 -26.39 -10.90
CA LEU A 237 -3.40 -27.32 -11.80
C LEU A 237 -4.33 -28.42 -12.32
N GLY A 238 -5.20 -28.98 -11.48
CA GLY A 238 -6.11 -30.04 -11.88
C GLY A 238 -7.22 -29.59 -12.85
N LYS A 239 -7.49 -28.29 -12.94
CA LYS A 239 -8.64 -27.75 -13.69
C LYS A 239 -8.28 -26.79 -14.82
N PHE A 240 -7.08 -26.21 -14.80
CA PHE A 240 -6.62 -25.24 -15.80
C PHE A 240 -5.39 -25.73 -16.58
N ASN A 241 -4.83 -26.90 -16.25
CA ASN A 241 -3.69 -27.46 -16.99
C ASN A 241 -4.13 -28.13 -18.30
N TYR A 242 -4.32 -27.32 -19.32
CA TYR A 242 -4.53 -27.78 -20.69
C TYR A 242 -3.24 -27.68 -21.51
N ASP A 243 -3.18 -28.41 -22.62
CA ASP A 243 -2.03 -28.40 -23.54
C ASP A 243 -2.20 -27.46 -24.73
N ASP A 244 -3.28 -26.68 -24.80
CA ASP A 244 -3.52 -25.74 -25.91
C ASP A 244 -2.42 -24.66 -26.02
N ASP A 245 -2.19 -24.11 -27.21
CA ASP A 245 -1.10 -23.14 -27.42
C ASP A 245 -1.40 -21.80 -26.76
N VAL A 246 -2.61 -21.27 -26.91
CA VAL A 246 -3.04 -19.99 -26.36
C VAL A 246 -4.25 -20.20 -25.48
N MET A 247 -4.08 -19.90 -24.20
CA MET A 247 -5.18 -19.90 -23.24
C MET A 247 -5.49 -18.48 -22.77
N ALA A 248 -6.74 -18.27 -22.37
CA ALA A 248 -7.13 -17.12 -21.56
C ALA A 248 -7.89 -17.62 -20.34
N ILE A 249 -7.64 -16.99 -19.21
CA ILE A 249 -8.44 -17.16 -18.00
C ILE A 249 -9.13 -15.81 -17.77
N GLY A 250 -10.44 -15.85 -17.51
CA GLY A 250 -11.22 -14.66 -17.20
C GLY A 250 -10.72 -13.96 -15.93
N ASP A 251 -11.39 -12.89 -15.52
CA ASP A 251 -10.96 -12.09 -14.37
C ASP A 251 -10.79 -12.94 -13.11
N VAL A 252 -9.61 -12.83 -12.47
CA VAL A 252 -9.25 -13.54 -11.23
C VAL A 252 -9.02 -12.59 -10.05
N PHE A 253 -9.44 -11.33 -10.14
CA PHE A 253 -9.27 -10.36 -9.04
C PHE A 253 -9.86 -10.88 -7.73
N TYR A 254 -11.06 -11.46 -7.76
CA TYR A 254 -11.74 -12.01 -6.58
C TYR A 254 -11.29 -13.43 -6.21
N ALA A 255 -10.38 -14.05 -6.96
CA ALA A 255 -10.00 -15.45 -6.75
C ALA A 255 -9.27 -15.65 -5.39
N GLU A 256 -9.80 -16.49 -4.52
CA GLU A 256 -9.16 -16.89 -3.26
C GLU A 256 -8.27 -18.12 -3.48
N VAL A 257 -7.10 -17.93 -4.08
CA VAL A 257 -6.11 -19.01 -4.27
C VAL A 257 -4.92 -18.77 -3.36
N GLU A 258 -4.72 -19.63 -2.36
CA GLU A 258 -3.59 -19.60 -1.41
C GLU A 258 -3.13 -18.17 -1.04
N PRO A 259 -4.00 -17.31 -0.47
CA PRO A 259 -3.75 -15.87 -0.35
C PRO A 259 -2.46 -15.55 0.41
N GLU A 260 -2.14 -16.31 1.45
CA GLU A 260 -0.89 -16.18 2.21
C GLU A 260 0.35 -16.42 1.34
N TRP A 261 0.26 -17.33 0.38
CA TRP A 261 1.36 -17.66 -0.52
C TRP A 261 1.47 -16.68 -1.69
N VAL A 262 0.34 -16.36 -2.33
CA VAL A 262 0.28 -15.48 -3.51
C VAL A 262 0.61 -14.04 -3.14
N MET A 263 0.13 -13.56 -1.99
CA MET A 263 0.30 -12.17 -1.55
C MET A 263 1.48 -11.98 -0.59
N GLN A 264 2.32 -13.01 -0.41
CA GLN A 264 3.47 -12.91 0.48
C GLN A 264 4.43 -11.77 0.05
N PRO A 265 5.21 -11.19 0.98
CA PRO A 265 6.23 -10.20 0.67
C PRO A 265 7.19 -10.69 -0.43
N GLY A 266 7.45 -9.87 -1.44
CA GLY A 266 8.28 -10.26 -2.60
C GLY A 266 7.61 -11.21 -3.61
N GLY A 267 6.41 -11.71 -3.33
CA GLY A 267 5.62 -12.52 -4.24
C GLY A 267 6.03 -14.01 -4.32
N PRO A 268 5.23 -14.82 -5.05
CA PRO A 268 5.35 -16.28 -5.08
C PRO A 268 6.34 -16.82 -6.11
N ILE A 269 6.90 -15.95 -6.96
CA ILE A 269 7.80 -16.36 -8.04
C ILE A 269 9.25 -16.21 -7.59
N ALA A 270 10.09 -17.20 -7.86
CA ALA A 270 11.52 -17.10 -7.60
C ALA A 270 12.19 -16.11 -8.57
N HIS A 271 12.89 -15.09 -8.03
CA HIS A 271 13.56 -14.06 -8.82
C HIS A 271 14.78 -13.49 -8.08
N GLN A 272 15.67 -12.79 -8.80
CA GLN A 272 16.88 -12.18 -8.23
C GLN A 272 16.68 -10.74 -7.72
N CYS A 273 15.57 -10.09 -8.06
CA CYS A 273 15.26 -8.74 -7.62
C CYS A 273 14.71 -8.69 -6.18
N LYS A 274 14.56 -7.48 -5.63
CA LYS A 274 13.89 -7.28 -4.34
C LYS A 274 12.38 -7.56 -4.43
N THR A 275 11.75 -7.07 -5.50
CA THR A 275 10.37 -7.36 -5.87
C THR A 275 10.28 -7.59 -7.38
N LEU A 276 9.31 -8.37 -7.82
CA LEU A 276 9.11 -8.69 -9.23
C LEU A 276 8.41 -7.56 -9.99
N ILE A 277 7.32 -7.04 -9.42
CA ILE A 277 6.56 -5.92 -9.99
C ILE A 277 7.00 -4.64 -9.28
N GLU A 278 7.39 -3.65 -10.09
CA GLU A 278 7.70 -2.30 -9.63
C GLU A 278 7.00 -1.25 -10.49
N PRO A 279 6.72 -0.07 -9.93
CA PRO A 279 6.31 1.08 -10.71
C PRO A 279 7.30 1.33 -11.85
N ASN A 280 6.81 1.94 -12.93
CA ASN A 280 7.65 2.46 -13.99
C ASN A 280 8.77 3.34 -13.38
N HIS A 281 10.01 3.19 -13.87
CA HIS A 281 11.18 3.89 -13.32
C HIS A 281 10.99 5.41 -13.22
N LEU A 282 10.30 6.02 -14.19
CA LEU A 282 10.00 7.45 -14.17
C LEU A 282 9.08 7.84 -13.00
N ILE A 283 8.12 6.98 -12.64
CA ILE A 283 7.25 7.17 -11.48
C ILE A 283 8.06 7.06 -10.19
N SER A 284 8.91 6.04 -10.07
CA SER A 284 9.77 5.87 -8.89
C SER A 284 10.72 7.06 -8.68
N LEU A 285 11.35 7.54 -9.74
CA LEU A 285 12.26 8.68 -9.67
C LEU A 285 11.51 9.99 -9.36
N THR A 286 10.29 10.15 -9.90
CA THR A 286 9.42 11.29 -9.58
C THR A 286 8.99 11.28 -8.11
N ALA A 287 8.62 10.12 -7.57
CA ALA A 287 8.31 9.95 -6.15
C ALA A 287 9.50 10.36 -5.27
N GLN A 288 10.70 9.89 -5.60
CA GLN A 288 11.93 10.26 -4.87
C GLN A 288 12.18 11.77 -4.90
N ARG A 289 11.98 12.43 -6.05
CA ARG A 289 12.12 13.89 -6.16
C ARG A 289 11.07 14.63 -5.34
N PHE A 290 9.83 14.14 -5.33
CA PHE A 290 8.78 14.72 -4.49
C PHE A 290 9.15 14.62 -3.01
N ILE A 291 9.56 13.43 -2.56
CA ILE A 291 10.01 13.18 -1.18
C ILE A 291 11.18 14.09 -0.82
N GLN A 292 12.20 14.17 -1.69
CA GLN A 292 13.36 15.04 -1.50
C GLN A 292 12.98 16.52 -1.40
N THR A 293 11.96 16.96 -2.14
CA THR A 293 11.55 18.37 -2.20
C THR A 293 10.67 18.76 -1.01
N PHE A 294 9.73 17.92 -0.61
CA PHE A 294 8.64 18.32 0.30
C PHE A 294 8.59 17.57 1.64
N LEU A 295 9.13 16.35 1.72
CA LEU A 295 8.84 15.44 2.84
C LEU A 295 10.07 15.08 3.68
N GLY A 296 11.22 14.90 3.04
CA GLY A 296 12.40 14.32 3.67
C GLY A 296 12.24 12.82 3.96
N ARG A 297 13.17 12.24 4.72
CA ARG A 297 13.24 10.78 4.96
C ARG A 297 12.27 10.26 6.03
N ASN A 298 11.87 11.10 6.98
CA ASN A 298 11.00 10.72 8.08
C ASN A 298 9.64 11.41 7.89
N PHE A 299 8.71 10.70 7.25
CA PHE A 299 7.36 11.19 7.03
C PHE A 299 6.37 10.03 7.14
N ILE A 300 5.19 10.33 7.66
CA ILE A 300 4.06 9.40 7.62
C ILE A 300 3.36 9.57 6.28
N ALA A 301 2.94 8.50 5.63
CA ALA A 301 1.95 8.59 4.57
C ALA A 301 0.58 8.18 5.08
N LEU A 302 -0.44 8.96 4.72
CA LEU A 302 -1.83 8.71 5.04
C LEU A 302 -2.62 8.52 3.75
N HIS A 303 -3.24 7.36 3.59
CA HIS A 303 -4.26 7.15 2.59
C HIS A 303 -5.64 7.46 3.20
N PHE A 304 -6.18 8.65 2.88
CA PHE A 304 -7.46 9.11 3.38
C PHE A 304 -8.53 8.97 2.30
N ARG A 305 -9.27 7.86 2.30
CA ARG A 305 -10.27 7.54 1.28
C ARG A 305 -11.66 8.06 1.67
N ARG A 306 -12.25 8.92 0.83
CA ARG A 306 -13.51 9.63 1.11
C ARG A 306 -14.52 9.50 -0.03
N HIS A 307 -14.16 9.87 -1.26
CA HIS A 307 -15.12 10.00 -2.36
C HIS A 307 -15.72 8.63 -2.76
N GLY A 308 -17.06 8.58 -2.76
CA GLY A 308 -17.84 7.35 -3.00
C GLY A 308 -17.67 6.26 -1.93
N PHE A 309 -16.86 6.50 -0.89
CA PHE A 309 -16.47 5.50 0.10
C PHE A 309 -17.43 5.42 1.27
N LEU A 310 -18.13 6.53 1.60
CA LEU A 310 -19.13 6.58 2.66
C LEU A 310 -20.19 5.48 2.51
N LYS A 311 -20.84 5.40 1.34
CA LYS A 311 -21.86 4.38 1.06
C LYS A 311 -21.31 2.95 1.16
N PHE A 312 -20.10 2.74 0.64
CA PHE A 312 -19.43 1.44 0.72
C PHE A 312 -19.14 1.03 2.17
N CYS A 313 -18.67 1.96 2.99
CA CYS A 313 -18.36 1.68 4.38
C CYS A 313 -19.61 1.49 5.25
N ASN A 314 -20.67 2.26 5.03
CA ASN A 314 -21.91 2.12 5.80
C ASN A 314 -22.69 0.83 5.49
N ALA A 315 -22.37 0.16 4.38
CA ALA A 315 -22.84 -1.19 4.11
C ALA A 315 -22.15 -2.27 4.98
N LYS A 316 -21.05 -1.93 5.65
CA LYS A 316 -20.31 -2.82 6.55
C LYS A 316 -20.69 -2.58 8.01
N LYS A 317 -20.46 -3.58 8.86
CA LYS A 317 -20.71 -3.52 10.31
C LYS A 317 -19.47 -3.99 11.08
N PRO A 318 -18.78 -3.11 11.83
CA PRO A 318 -18.98 -1.65 11.91
C PRO A 318 -18.63 -0.95 10.59
N SER A 319 -19.05 0.32 10.45
CA SER A 319 -18.65 1.14 9.29
C SER A 319 -17.14 1.38 9.31
N CYS A 320 -16.54 1.50 8.12
CA CYS A 320 -15.13 1.85 7.96
C CYS A 320 -14.88 3.35 7.67
N PHE A 321 -15.90 4.20 7.82
CA PHE A 321 -15.82 5.62 7.49
C PHE A 321 -15.80 6.49 8.75
N TYR A 322 -14.64 7.04 9.08
CA TYR A 322 -14.44 7.84 10.28
C TYR A 322 -14.74 9.32 10.03
N PRO A 323 -15.48 10.01 10.93
CA PRO A 323 -15.60 11.46 10.89
C PRO A 323 -14.23 12.14 11.03
N ILE A 324 -14.10 13.34 10.45
CA ILE A 324 -12.82 14.06 10.39
C ILE A 324 -12.23 14.34 11.79
N PRO A 325 -13.01 14.73 12.82
CA PRO A 325 -12.47 14.91 14.17
C PRO A 325 -11.85 13.63 14.75
N GLN A 326 -12.58 12.51 14.67
CA GLN A 326 -12.06 11.21 15.12
C GLN A 326 -10.82 10.80 14.33
N ALA A 327 -10.85 10.94 12.99
CA ALA A 327 -9.71 10.63 12.14
C ALA A 327 -8.47 11.46 12.53
N ALA A 328 -8.64 12.76 12.82
CA ALA A 328 -7.56 13.63 13.27
C ALA A 328 -6.93 13.11 14.57
N ASP A 329 -7.75 12.76 15.58
CA ASP A 329 -7.26 12.20 16.85
C ASP A 329 -6.48 10.89 16.64
N CYS A 330 -6.95 10.02 15.74
CA CYS A 330 -6.25 8.78 15.38
C CYS A 330 -4.89 9.06 14.71
N ILE A 331 -4.86 9.97 13.73
CA ILE A 331 -3.62 10.36 13.03
C ILE A 331 -2.62 10.95 14.03
N MET A 332 -3.09 11.79 14.96
CA MET A 332 -2.26 12.42 15.98
C MET A 332 -1.55 11.41 16.88
N ARG A 333 -2.20 10.30 17.24
CA ARG A 333 -1.56 9.21 18.00
C ARG A 333 -0.41 8.57 17.24
N VAL A 334 -0.54 8.39 15.93
CA VAL A 334 0.53 7.86 15.08
C VAL A 334 1.66 8.87 14.94
N VAL A 335 1.33 10.15 14.72
CA VAL A 335 2.32 11.24 14.65
C VAL A 335 3.16 11.31 15.93
N GLU A 336 2.52 11.27 17.11
CA GLU A 336 3.23 11.27 18.40
C GLU A 336 4.09 10.01 18.57
N ARG A 337 3.61 8.84 18.11
CA ARG A 337 4.34 7.57 18.23
C ARG A 337 5.54 7.49 17.31
N ALA A 338 5.40 7.96 16.06
CA ALA A 338 6.42 7.90 15.02
C ALA A 338 7.42 9.06 15.06
N ASP A 339 7.14 10.10 15.85
CA ASP A 339 7.94 11.32 15.93
C ASP A 339 8.25 11.89 14.53
N ALA A 340 7.22 11.90 13.67
CA ALA A 340 7.34 12.31 12.29
C ALA A 340 6.85 13.76 12.13
N PRO A 341 7.66 14.66 11.54
CA PRO A 341 7.32 16.08 11.45
C PRO A 341 6.26 16.39 10.38
N ILE A 342 6.03 15.49 9.42
CA ILE A 342 5.23 15.73 8.22
C ILE A 342 4.38 14.50 7.90
N VAL A 343 3.15 14.73 7.44
CA VAL A 343 2.27 13.68 6.89
C VAL A 343 2.03 13.95 5.41
N TYR A 344 2.36 12.99 4.55
CA TYR A 344 1.92 12.98 3.17
C TYR A 344 0.47 12.52 3.08
N LEU A 345 -0.41 13.31 2.47
CA LEU A 345 -1.83 13.02 2.35
C LEU A 345 -2.17 12.56 0.91
N SER A 346 -2.37 11.25 0.76
CA SER A 346 -2.92 10.62 -0.45
C SER A 346 -4.43 10.50 -0.30
N THR A 347 -5.21 11.29 -1.04
CA THR A 347 -6.65 11.38 -0.83
C THR A 347 -7.44 11.70 -2.09
N ASP A 348 -8.70 11.30 -2.10
CA ASP A 348 -9.74 11.72 -3.04
C ASP A 348 -10.80 12.62 -2.37
N ALA A 349 -10.50 13.13 -1.17
CA ALA A 349 -11.38 14.00 -0.41
C ALA A 349 -11.52 15.40 -1.04
N ALA A 350 -12.64 16.06 -0.74
CA ALA A 350 -12.82 17.44 -1.13
C ALA A 350 -11.91 18.39 -0.33
N GLU A 351 -11.65 19.59 -0.87
CA GLU A 351 -10.86 20.63 -0.20
C GLU A 351 -11.43 21.01 1.18
N SER A 352 -12.75 21.03 1.33
CA SER A 352 -13.41 21.29 2.62
C SER A 352 -13.08 20.25 3.69
N GLU A 353 -12.92 18.98 3.29
CA GLU A 353 -12.57 17.89 4.21
C GLU A 353 -11.09 17.92 4.57
N THR A 354 -10.21 18.12 3.59
CA THR A 354 -8.77 18.19 3.80
C THR A 354 -8.38 19.44 4.58
N GLY A 355 -9.03 20.58 4.32
CA GLY A 355 -8.85 21.82 5.09
C GLY A 355 -9.27 21.68 6.55
N LEU A 356 -10.41 21.04 6.83
CA LEU A 356 -10.81 20.74 8.20
C LEU A 356 -9.81 19.79 8.88
N LEU A 357 -9.41 18.71 8.21
CA LEU A 357 -8.42 17.77 8.74
C LEU A 357 -7.10 18.49 9.09
N GLN A 358 -6.57 19.33 8.20
CA GLN A 358 -5.36 20.12 8.43
C GLN A 358 -5.48 21.02 9.67
N SER A 359 -6.66 21.56 9.95
CA SER A 359 -6.88 22.41 11.12
C SER A 359 -6.90 21.66 12.46
N LEU A 360 -7.19 20.35 12.43
CA LEU A 360 -7.36 19.52 13.63
C LEU A 360 -6.11 18.69 13.97
N VAL A 361 -5.24 18.39 12.99
CA VAL A 361 -3.98 17.67 13.22
C VAL A 361 -2.93 18.63 13.81
N VAL A 362 -2.95 18.79 15.13
CA VAL A 362 -2.10 19.71 15.90
C VAL A 362 -1.37 18.97 17.03
N LEU A 363 -0.03 18.95 17.01
CA LEU A 363 0.80 18.38 18.08
C LEU A 363 1.34 19.49 18.98
N ASN A 364 1.08 19.43 20.29
CA ASN A 364 1.61 20.39 21.27
C ASN A 364 1.37 21.88 20.88
N GLY A 365 0.20 22.17 20.30
CA GLY A 365 -0.17 23.52 19.86
C GLY A 365 0.46 23.97 18.53
N ARG A 366 1.16 23.08 17.83
CA ARG A 366 1.73 23.33 16.50
C ARG A 366 1.02 22.48 15.44
N PRO A 367 0.57 23.07 14.32
CA PRO A 367 0.02 22.29 13.21
C PRO A 367 1.05 21.31 12.67
N VAL A 368 0.62 20.08 12.40
CA VAL A 368 1.43 19.10 11.65
C VAL A 368 1.09 19.28 10.17
N PRO A 369 2.06 19.59 9.29
CA PRO A 369 1.78 19.78 7.87
C PRO A 369 1.22 18.50 7.21
N LEU A 370 0.07 18.64 6.56
CA LEU A 370 -0.48 17.63 5.65
C LEU A 370 -0.15 18.04 4.22
N VAL A 371 0.82 17.35 3.63
CA VAL A 371 1.35 17.68 2.30
C VAL A 371 0.66 16.82 1.26
N MET A 372 -0.08 17.46 0.35
CA MET A 372 -0.62 16.84 -0.85
C MET A 372 0.28 17.16 -2.05
N ARG A 373 0.19 16.36 -3.13
CA ARG A 373 0.82 16.78 -4.39
C ARG A 373 0.17 18.07 -4.88
N PRO A 374 0.95 19.12 -5.15
CA PRO A 374 0.39 20.36 -5.66
C PRO A 374 -0.16 20.14 -7.07
N ALA A 375 -1.09 21.00 -7.46
CA ALA A 375 -1.45 21.11 -8.87
C ALA A 375 -0.21 21.47 -9.68
N ARG A 376 -0.15 20.97 -10.92
CA ARG A 376 1.00 21.18 -11.79
C ARG A 376 1.38 22.65 -11.88
N ASN A 377 2.67 22.92 -11.69
CA ASN A 377 3.26 24.23 -11.93
C ASN A 377 4.56 24.09 -12.74
N SER A 378 4.67 24.78 -13.87
CA SER A 378 5.87 24.73 -14.74
C SER A 378 7.18 25.16 -14.05
N ALA A 379 7.08 25.92 -12.96
CA ALA A 379 8.21 26.30 -12.13
C ALA A 379 8.75 25.12 -11.31
N GLU A 380 7.89 24.18 -10.93
CA GLU A 380 8.28 23.00 -10.17
C GLU A 380 9.06 22.01 -11.05
N LYS A 381 9.97 21.25 -10.43
CA LYS A 381 10.88 20.33 -11.12
C LYS A 381 10.77 18.89 -10.65
N TRP A 382 9.97 18.63 -9.62
CA TRP A 382 9.82 17.30 -9.05
C TRP A 382 9.09 16.36 -10.03
N ASP A 383 8.08 16.86 -10.74
CA ASP A 383 7.24 16.13 -11.73
C ASP A 383 7.75 16.21 -13.18
N ALA A 384 8.79 17.01 -13.43
CA ALA A 384 9.25 17.33 -14.79
C ALA A 384 9.63 16.11 -15.64
N LEU A 385 9.92 14.95 -15.03
CA LEU A 385 10.19 13.70 -15.74
C LEU A 385 8.94 13.12 -16.40
N LEU A 386 7.80 13.12 -15.69
CA LEU A 386 6.54 12.63 -16.23
C LEU A 386 6.12 13.51 -17.42
N TYR A 387 6.25 14.83 -17.27
CA TYR A 387 5.96 15.80 -18.32
C TYR A 387 6.78 15.55 -19.59
N ARG A 388 8.10 15.46 -19.47
CA ARG A 388 9.00 15.29 -20.62
C ARG A 388 8.76 14.00 -21.40
N HIS A 389 8.09 13.02 -20.78
CA HIS A 389 7.77 11.73 -21.39
C HIS A 389 6.26 11.58 -21.71
N GLY A 390 5.47 12.65 -21.61
CA GLY A 390 4.03 12.63 -21.96
C GLY A 390 3.21 11.71 -21.06
N LEU A 391 3.61 11.58 -19.79
CA LEU A 391 2.92 10.80 -18.77
C LEU A 391 2.10 11.68 -17.82
N GLU A 392 2.18 13.01 -17.92
CA GLU A 392 1.39 13.87 -17.04
C GLU A 392 -0.11 13.74 -17.28
N GLY A 393 -0.90 13.93 -16.22
CA GLY A 393 -2.36 13.94 -16.32
C GLY A 393 -3.00 12.58 -16.60
N ASP A 394 -2.19 11.53 -16.78
CA ASP A 394 -2.67 10.16 -16.84
C ASP A 394 -3.02 9.70 -15.42
N THR A 395 -4.31 9.55 -15.14
CA THR A 395 -4.81 9.21 -13.81
C THR A 395 -4.22 7.91 -13.24
N GLN A 396 -3.79 6.97 -14.10
CA GLN A 396 -3.14 5.73 -13.68
C GLN A 396 -1.70 5.99 -13.20
N VAL A 397 -0.97 6.84 -13.92
CA VAL A 397 0.38 7.28 -13.53
C VAL A 397 0.34 8.05 -12.22
N GLU A 398 -0.61 8.98 -12.09
CA GLU A 398 -0.80 9.80 -10.90
C GLU A 398 -1.14 8.95 -9.66
N ALA A 399 -2.07 7.98 -9.81
CA ALA A 399 -2.40 7.07 -8.73
C ALA A 399 -1.23 6.15 -8.35
N MET A 400 -0.43 5.69 -9.32
CA MET A 400 0.76 4.87 -9.04
C MET A 400 1.86 5.69 -8.37
N LEU A 401 1.99 6.97 -8.72
CA LEU A 401 2.89 7.90 -8.05
C LEU A 401 2.50 8.09 -6.58
N ASP A 402 1.22 8.31 -6.28
CA ASP A 402 0.73 8.40 -4.90
C ASP A 402 1.03 7.12 -4.10
N LYS A 403 0.77 5.94 -4.70
CA LYS A 403 1.12 4.64 -4.08
C LYS A 403 2.61 4.52 -3.81
N THR A 404 3.43 4.97 -4.75
CA THR A 404 4.89 4.89 -4.66
C THR A 404 5.40 5.77 -3.53
N ILE A 405 4.91 7.01 -3.41
CA ILE A 405 5.26 7.91 -2.29
C ILE A 405 4.81 7.28 -0.96
N CYS A 406 3.58 6.79 -0.88
CA CYS A 406 3.08 6.11 0.32
C CYS A 406 3.92 4.89 0.70
N ALA A 407 4.32 4.07 -0.27
CA ALA A 407 5.14 2.89 -0.02
C ALA A 407 6.58 3.24 0.43
N MET A 408 7.07 4.44 0.14
CA MET A 408 8.40 4.92 0.58
C MET A 408 8.40 5.61 1.96
N SER A 409 7.23 5.81 2.59
CA SER A 409 7.12 6.45 3.91
C SER A 409 7.80 5.66 5.04
N SER A 410 8.12 6.32 6.16
CA SER A 410 8.60 5.62 7.36
C SER A 410 7.47 4.86 8.04
N VAL A 411 6.27 5.43 8.07
CA VAL A 411 5.05 4.83 8.63
C VAL A 411 3.87 5.10 7.69
N PHE A 412 2.99 4.12 7.53
CA PHE A 412 1.80 4.23 6.68
C PHE A 412 0.50 4.06 7.47
N ILE A 413 -0.42 4.99 7.30
CA ILE A 413 -1.80 4.93 7.82
C ILE A 413 -2.75 4.67 6.65
N GLY A 414 -3.42 3.52 6.70
CA GLY A 414 -4.27 3.03 5.62
C GLY A 414 -5.77 3.24 5.86
N ALA A 415 -6.54 3.53 4.81
CA ALA A 415 -8.00 3.47 4.89
C ALA A 415 -8.49 2.00 4.92
N PRO A 416 -9.23 1.56 5.96
CA PRO A 416 -9.69 0.19 6.08
C PRO A 416 -10.68 -0.18 4.96
N GLY A 417 -10.51 -1.38 4.39
CA GLY A 417 -11.37 -1.90 3.34
C GLY A 417 -11.11 -1.32 1.94
N SER A 418 -10.06 -0.53 1.75
CA SER A 418 -9.63 -0.06 0.43
C SER A 418 -8.55 -0.97 -0.16
N THR A 419 -8.75 -1.45 -1.39
CA THR A 419 -7.74 -2.23 -2.14
C THR A 419 -6.47 -1.42 -2.44
N PHE A 420 -6.57 -0.09 -2.49
CA PHE A 420 -5.41 0.80 -2.64
C PHE A 420 -4.52 0.76 -1.39
N THR A 421 -5.11 0.75 -0.19
CA THR A 421 -4.41 0.55 1.08
C THR A 421 -3.70 -0.80 1.11
N GLU A 422 -4.42 -1.89 0.78
CA GLU A 422 -3.87 -3.25 0.83
C GLU A 422 -2.66 -3.40 -0.08
N ASP A 423 -2.73 -2.82 -1.27
CA ASP A 423 -1.62 -2.90 -2.21
C ASP A 423 -0.41 -2.08 -1.74
N ILE A 424 -0.61 -0.91 -1.11
CA ILE A 424 0.51 -0.17 -0.48
C ILE A 424 1.15 -0.98 0.64
N LEU A 425 0.36 -1.57 1.55
CA LEU A 425 0.89 -2.41 2.63
C LEU A 425 1.70 -3.60 2.10
N ARG A 426 1.24 -4.20 0.99
CA ARG A 426 1.98 -5.26 0.30
C ARG A 426 3.28 -4.76 -0.32
N LEU A 427 3.24 -3.62 -1.04
CA LEU A 427 4.43 -2.99 -1.61
C LEU A 427 5.46 -2.65 -0.54
N ARG A 428 5.04 -2.08 0.59
CA ARG A 428 5.91 -1.78 1.73
C ARG A 428 6.63 -3.00 2.27
N ARG A 429 5.91 -4.13 2.39
CA ARG A 429 6.51 -5.41 2.78
C ARG A 429 7.52 -5.89 1.74
N GLY A 430 7.17 -5.87 0.45
CA GLY A 430 8.10 -6.25 -0.63
C GLY A 430 9.33 -5.34 -0.73
N TRP A 431 9.17 -4.05 -0.45
CA TRP A 431 10.24 -3.05 -0.51
C TRP A 431 11.01 -2.93 0.80
N GLY A 432 10.66 -3.71 1.83
CA GLY A 432 11.30 -3.64 3.14
C GLY A 432 11.21 -2.25 3.77
N SER A 433 10.14 -1.52 3.51
CA SER A 433 9.81 -0.24 4.16
C SER A 433 8.68 -0.37 5.18
N ALA A 434 8.04 -1.55 5.28
CA ALA A 434 7.00 -1.83 6.27
C ALA A 434 7.51 -1.57 7.69
N SER A 435 6.70 -0.87 8.49
CA SER A 435 7.00 -0.51 9.88
C SER A 435 6.06 -1.23 10.83
N ILE A 436 6.52 -1.46 12.07
CA ILE A 436 5.64 -1.94 13.16
C ILE A 436 4.52 -0.94 13.50
N CYS A 437 4.68 0.32 13.10
CA CYS A 437 3.69 1.37 13.31
C CYS A 437 2.72 1.54 12.14
N ASP A 438 2.87 0.76 11.06
CA ASP A 438 1.89 0.75 9.98
C ASP A 438 0.54 0.25 10.53
N GLU A 439 -0.52 1.00 10.28
CA GLU A 439 -1.85 0.65 10.78
C GLU A 439 -2.97 1.14 9.87
N TYR A 440 -4.16 0.59 10.05
CA TYR A 440 -5.37 1.20 9.51
C TYR A 440 -5.77 2.40 10.38
N LEU A 441 -6.33 3.43 9.75
CA LEU A 441 -6.86 4.60 10.42
C LEU A 441 -7.80 4.18 11.56
N CYS A 442 -7.53 4.70 12.76
CA CYS A 442 -8.25 4.41 14.01
C CYS A 442 -8.20 2.96 14.52
N HIS A 443 -7.34 2.10 13.96
CA HIS A 443 -6.94 0.79 14.47
C HIS A 443 -8.00 0.02 15.31
N GLY A 444 -9.07 -0.44 14.66
CA GLY A 444 -10.09 -1.28 15.29
C GLY A 444 -11.13 -0.54 16.15
N GLU A 445 -11.06 0.79 16.23
CA GLU A 445 -12.13 1.61 16.79
C GLU A 445 -13.29 1.73 15.80
N GLU A 446 -14.51 1.84 16.32
CA GLU A 446 -15.70 2.12 15.52
C GLU A 446 -15.86 3.62 15.28
N PRO A 447 -16.43 4.05 14.15
CA PRO A 447 -16.81 5.44 13.95
C PRO A 447 -17.77 5.91 15.05
N ASP A 448 -17.50 7.08 15.63
CA ASP A 448 -18.30 7.65 16.71
C ASP A 448 -19.73 8.04 16.27
N ILE A 449 -19.93 8.30 14.97
CA ILE A 449 -21.23 8.44 14.34
C ILE A 449 -21.25 7.74 12.96
N VAL A 450 -22.33 7.01 12.71
CA VAL A 450 -22.64 6.38 11.42
C VAL A 450 -24.01 6.87 10.99
N ALA A 451 -24.09 7.47 9.80
CA ALA A 451 -25.37 7.89 9.22
C ALA A 451 -26.24 6.68 8.90
N GLU A 452 -27.56 6.83 9.02
CA GLU A 452 -28.52 5.82 8.56
C GLU A 452 -28.34 5.57 7.05
N ASN A 453 -28.56 4.32 6.63
CA ASN A 453 -28.52 3.97 5.21
C ASN A 453 -29.79 4.48 4.53
N GLU A 454 -29.65 5.10 3.37
CA GLU A 454 -30.77 5.42 2.46
C GLU A 454 -31.53 4.18 1.99
#